data_AF-A0A4V5MN04-F1
#
_entry.id   AF-A0A4V5MN04-F1
#
_cell.length_a   1.000
_cell.length_b   1.000
_cell.length_c   1.000
_cell.angle_alpha   90.00
_cell.angle_beta   90.00
_cell.angle_gamma   90.00
#
_symmetry.space_group_name_H-M   'P 1'
#
loop_
_entity.id
_entity.type
_entity.pdbx_description
1 polymer ?
#
loop_
_entity_poly.entity_id
_entity_poly.type
_entity_poly.pdbx_seq_one_letter_code
_entity_poly.pdbx_strand_id
1 'polypeptide(L)'
;MKKNRIIFWVATIILILWEGIMPLSTMLFTPEYVNMGTKPLGYPDYFAYALIVFKVLGVLAISYPKTPGKLREWAYAGLTFSLIFAFISHAYVDQNVGFMVLPLVVLGIVAISYIYGNKIRHNS
;
A
#
# COMPACT_ATOMS: atom_id res chain seq x y z
N MET A 1 8.56 -9.98 -22.43
CA MET A 1 7.96 -8.63 -22.40
C MET A 1 6.47 -8.63 -22.02
N LYS A 2 5.58 -9.34 -22.73
CA LYS A 2 4.13 -9.37 -22.42
C LYS A 2 3.80 -9.95 -21.03
N LYS A 3 4.40 -11.09 -20.67
CA LYS A 3 4.21 -11.73 -19.34
C LYS A 3 4.55 -10.79 -18.18
N ASN A 4 5.70 -10.13 -18.22
CA ASN A 4 6.13 -9.20 -17.16
C ASN A 4 5.14 -8.03 -17.02
N ARG A 5 4.64 -7.51 -18.14
CA ARG A 5 3.63 -6.44 -18.16
C ARG A 5 2.32 -6.88 -17.51
N ILE A 6 1.86 -8.09 -17.80
CA ILE A 6 0.65 -8.65 -17.16
C ILE A 6 0.86 -8.79 -15.65
N ILE A 7 1.98 -9.38 -15.21
CA ILE A 7 2.26 -9.56 -13.77
C ILE A 7 2.32 -8.21 -13.04
N PHE A 8 3.00 -7.22 -13.62
CA PHE A 8 3.06 -5.88 -13.07
C PHE A 8 1.67 -5.24 -12.90
N TRP A 9 0.83 -5.29 -13.94
CA TRP A 9 -0.49 -4.66 -13.89
C TRP A 9 -1.45 -5.39 -12.97
N VAL A 10 -1.40 -6.72 -12.90
CA VAL A 10 -2.19 -7.49 -11.93
C VAL A 10 -1.81 -7.08 -10.51
N ALA A 11 -0.52 -7.06 -10.16
CA ALA A 11 -0.08 -6.63 -8.84
C ALA A 11 -0.47 -5.16 -8.55
N THR A 12 -0.24 -4.26 -9.51
CA THR A 12 -0.57 -2.83 -9.37
C THR A 12 -2.07 -2.59 -9.18
N ILE A 13 -2.93 -3.31 -9.91
CA ILE A 13 -4.39 -3.21 -9.74
C ILE A 13 -4.82 -3.67 -8.35
N ILE A 14 -4.23 -4.75 -7.83
CA ILE A 14 -4.52 -5.20 -6.47
C ILE A 14 -4.10 -4.12 -5.45
N LEU A 15 -2.94 -3.46 -5.64
CA LEU A 15 -2.53 -2.35 -4.78
C LEU A 15 -3.48 -1.15 -4.89
N ILE A 16 -3.94 -0.81 -6.10
CA ILE A 16 -4.93 0.27 -6.32
C ILE A 16 -6.21 -0.02 -5.53
N LEU A 17 -6.71 -1.24 -5.62
CA LEU A 17 -7.92 -1.64 -4.92
C LEU A 17 -7.72 -1.66 -3.40
N TRP A 18 -6.66 -2.31 -2.93
CA TRP A 18 -6.45 -2.60 -1.51
C TRP A 18 -5.88 -1.42 -0.72
N GLU A 19 -4.83 -0.77 -1.23
CA GLU A 19 -4.15 0.34 -0.54
C GLU A 19 -4.73 1.71 -0.91
N GLY A 20 -5.42 1.82 -2.05
CA GLY A 20 -6.02 3.07 -2.53
C GLY A 20 -7.52 3.15 -2.29
N ILE A 21 -8.29 2.40 -3.09
CA ILE A 21 -9.75 2.55 -3.20
C ILE A 21 -10.46 2.10 -1.92
N MET A 22 -10.13 0.93 -1.37
CA MET A 22 -10.75 0.43 -0.14
C MET A 22 -10.64 1.44 1.01
N PRO A 23 -9.45 1.86 1.46
CA PRO A 23 -9.33 2.82 2.56
C PRO A 23 -9.93 4.19 2.24
N LEU A 24 -9.79 4.67 0.99
CA LEU A 24 -10.42 5.92 0.57
C LEU A 24 -11.95 5.83 0.64
N SER A 25 -12.53 4.70 0.23
CA SER A 25 -13.97 4.47 0.29
C SER A 25 -14.45 4.39 1.74
N THR A 26 -13.70 3.76 2.64
CA THR A 26 -13.99 3.78 4.08
C THR A 26 -13.99 5.20 4.62
N MET A 27 -13.01 6.02 4.21
CA MET A 27 -12.92 7.42 4.62
C MET A 27 -14.11 8.27 4.15
N LEU A 28 -14.61 8.03 2.93
CA LEU A 28 -15.66 8.85 2.33
C LEU A 28 -17.08 8.38 2.67
N PHE A 29 -17.29 7.08 2.80
CA PHE A 29 -18.64 6.50 2.87
C PHE A 29 -18.95 5.83 4.22
N THR A 30 -17.93 5.40 4.96
CA THR A 30 -18.12 4.74 6.26
C THR A 30 -17.05 5.19 7.29
N PRO A 31 -17.00 6.51 7.59
CA PRO A 31 -15.93 7.12 8.38
C PRO A 31 -15.77 6.52 9.78
N GLU A 32 -16.82 5.93 10.35
CA GLU A 32 -16.80 5.22 11.63
C GLU A 32 -15.82 4.03 11.66
N TYR A 33 -15.45 3.49 10.49
CA TYR A 33 -14.54 2.36 10.36
C TYR A 33 -13.10 2.75 9.99
N VAL A 34 -12.82 4.03 9.74
CA VAL A 34 -11.49 4.52 9.31
C VAL A 34 -10.38 4.14 10.29
N ASN A 35 -10.68 4.19 11.59
CA ASN A 35 -9.70 3.95 12.64
C ASN A 35 -9.69 2.50 13.15
N MET A 36 -10.41 1.56 12.52
CA MET A 36 -10.50 0.18 13.02
C MET A 36 -9.13 -0.49 13.20
N GLY A 37 -8.20 -0.26 12.27
CA GLY A 37 -6.86 -0.85 12.33
C GLY A 37 -5.88 -0.07 13.21
N THR A 38 -6.14 1.21 13.51
CA THR A 38 -5.19 2.10 14.19
C THR A 38 -5.58 2.40 15.64
N LYS A 39 -6.89 2.35 15.96
CA LYS A 39 -7.42 2.64 17.29
C LYS A 39 -6.97 1.61 18.34
N PRO A 40 -6.97 0.28 18.08
CA PRO A 40 -6.41 -0.70 19.03
C PRO A 40 -4.93 -0.48 19.33
N LEU A 41 -4.20 0.17 18.42
CA LEU A 41 -2.78 0.48 18.56
C LEU A 41 -2.51 1.77 19.36
N GLY A 42 -3.57 2.49 19.76
CA GLY A 42 -3.45 3.76 20.49
C GLY A 42 -3.03 4.95 19.61
N TYR A 43 -3.09 4.83 18.28
CA TYR A 43 -2.80 5.96 17.40
C TYR A 43 -3.90 7.02 17.42
N PRO A 44 -3.54 8.31 17.34
CA PRO A 44 -4.52 9.38 17.23
C PRO A 44 -5.25 9.33 15.89
N ASP A 45 -6.51 9.75 15.85
CA ASP A 45 -7.38 9.62 14.67
C ASP A 45 -6.76 10.24 13.40
N TYR A 46 -6.10 11.41 13.52
CA TYR A 46 -5.47 12.08 12.36
C TYR A 46 -4.46 11.17 11.63
N PHE A 47 -3.82 10.24 12.34
CA PHE A 47 -2.83 9.33 11.78
C PHE A 47 -3.45 8.45 10.70
N ALA A 48 -4.64 7.90 10.94
CA ALA A 48 -5.33 7.06 9.96
C ALA A 48 -5.71 7.85 8.71
N TYR A 49 -6.30 9.04 8.87
CA TYR A 49 -6.64 9.91 7.74
C TYR A 49 -5.41 10.29 6.91
N ALA A 50 -4.33 10.72 7.57
CA ALA A 50 -3.08 11.04 6.89
C ALA A 50 -2.52 9.82 6.15
N LEU A 51 -2.51 8.65 6.79
CA LEU A 51 -2.03 7.40 6.20
C LEU A 51 -2.82 7.03 4.95
N ILE A 52 -4.15 7.16 4.96
CA ILE A 52 -5.01 6.88 3.80
C ILE A 52 -4.66 7.81 2.64
N VAL A 53 -4.52 9.12 2.90
CA VAL A 53 -4.15 10.10 1.87
C VAL A 53 -2.79 9.75 1.25
N PHE A 54 -1.78 9.45 2.07
CA PHE A 54 -0.46 9.09 1.56
C PHE A 54 -0.45 7.76 0.80
N LYS A 55 -1.24 6.77 1.22
CA LYS A 55 -1.40 5.52 0.47
C LYS A 55 -2.00 5.77 -0.91
N VAL A 56 -3.07 6.54 -1.00
CA VAL A 56 -3.69 6.90 -2.30
C VAL A 56 -2.68 7.60 -3.21
N LEU A 57 -1.94 8.59 -2.70
CA LEU A 57 -0.89 9.27 -3.46
C LEU A 57 0.21 8.31 -3.92
N GLY A 58 0.65 7.39 -3.05
CA GLY A 58 1.65 6.38 -3.37
C GLY A 58 1.20 5.46 -4.49
N VAL A 59 -0.03 4.95 -4.43
CA VAL A 59 -0.52 4.02 -5.46
C VAL A 59 -0.80 4.73 -6.79
N LEU A 60 -1.22 6.00 -6.78
CA LEU A 60 -1.30 6.84 -7.98
C LEU A 60 0.09 7.06 -8.61
N ALA A 61 1.10 7.35 -7.80
CA ALA A 61 2.47 7.51 -8.27
C ALA A 61 3.04 6.22 -8.91
N ILE A 62 2.71 5.05 -8.34
CA ILE A 62 3.12 3.74 -8.90
C ILE A 62 2.44 3.45 -10.24
N SER A 63 1.13 3.67 -10.32
CA SER A 63 0.30 3.28 -11.47
C SER A 63 0.37 4.26 -12.64
N TYR A 64 0.61 5.55 -12.39
CA TYR A 64 0.64 6.55 -13.44
C TYR A 64 1.94 6.42 -14.29
N PRO A 65 1.84 6.20 -15.62
CA PRO A 65 3.01 5.93 -16.45
C PRO A 65 4.04 7.05 -16.47
N LYS A 66 3.57 8.30 -16.43
CA LYS A 66 4.41 9.51 -16.53
C LYS A 66 5.01 9.96 -15.20
N THR A 67 4.79 9.23 -14.10
CA THR A 67 5.42 9.57 -12.81
C THR A 67 6.95 9.53 -12.93
N PRO A 68 7.66 10.60 -12.50
CA PRO A 68 9.12 10.61 -12.44
C PRO A 68 9.67 9.42 -11.65
N GLY A 69 10.78 8.83 -12.12
CA GLY A 69 11.36 7.63 -11.50
C GLY A 69 11.61 7.77 -9.99
N LYS A 70 12.17 8.91 -9.56
CA LYS A 70 12.44 9.19 -8.13
C LYS A 70 11.17 9.20 -7.28
N LEU A 71 10.09 9.83 -7.76
CA LEU A 71 8.81 9.87 -7.03
C LEU A 71 8.18 8.48 -6.94
N ARG A 72 8.36 7.66 -7.97
CA ARG A 72 7.91 6.27 -7.95
C ARG A 72 8.67 5.44 -6.91
N GLU A 73 9.99 5.61 -6.80
CA GLU A 73 10.78 4.96 -5.75
C GLU A 73 10.34 5.41 -4.34
N TRP A 74 10.03 6.70 -4.16
CA TRP A 74 9.47 7.20 -2.90
C TRP A 74 8.13 6.55 -2.55
N ALA A 75 7.25 6.39 -3.54
CA ALA A 75 5.97 5.71 -3.35
C ALA A 75 6.15 4.24 -2.94
N TYR A 76 7.07 3.52 -3.59
CA TYR A 76 7.39 2.14 -3.21
C TYR A 76 7.98 2.05 -1.80
N ALA A 77 8.92 2.94 -1.45
CA ALA A 77 9.52 2.99 -0.12
C ALA A 77 8.46 3.32 0.96
N GLY A 78 7.60 4.31 0.71
CA GLY A 78 6.55 4.72 1.62
C GLY A 78 5.54 3.61 1.93
N LEU A 79 5.03 2.93 0.90
CA LEU A 79 4.15 1.77 1.10
C LEU A 79 4.86 0.62 1.82
N THR A 80 6.13 0.37 1.49
CA THR A 80 6.92 -0.69 2.14
C THR A 80 7.08 -0.44 3.63
N PHE A 81 7.52 0.76 4.02
CA PHE A 81 7.69 1.10 5.44
C PHE A 81 6.36 1.15 6.18
N SER A 82 5.30 1.66 5.55
CA SER A 82 3.94 1.65 6.10
C SER A 82 3.49 0.23 6.48
N LEU A 83 3.68 -0.74 5.59
CA LEU A 83 3.27 -2.14 5.81
C LEU A 83 4.16 -2.85 6.84
N ILE A 84 5.47 -2.57 6.85
CA ILE A 84 6.39 -3.09 7.87
C ILE A 84 5.98 -2.56 9.25
N PHE A 85 5.73 -1.27 9.39
CA PHE A 85 5.30 -0.69 10.66
C PHE A 85 3.91 -1.18 11.08
N ALA A 86 2.97 -1.36 10.16
CA ALA A 86 1.68 -1.98 10.47
C ALA A 86 1.86 -3.38 11.09
N PHE A 87 2.68 -4.23 10.49
CA PHE A 87 3.00 -5.54 11.05
C PHE A 87 3.62 -5.43 12.45
N ILE A 88 4.65 -4.59 12.61
CA ILE A 88 5.33 -4.42 13.90
C ILE A 88 4.34 -3.92 14.98
N SER A 89 3.53 -2.92 14.68
CA SER A 89 2.58 -2.36 15.64
C SER A 89 1.55 -3.38 16.10
N HIS A 90 0.96 -4.15 15.18
CA HIS A 90 0.03 -5.23 15.56
C HIS A 90 0.76 -6.37 16.29
N ALA A 91 1.98 -6.73 15.89
CA ALA A 91 2.75 -7.76 16.57
C ALA A 91 3.09 -7.43 18.03
N TYR A 92 3.34 -6.14 18.34
CA TYR A 92 3.76 -5.71 19.67
C TYR A 92 2.64 -5.17 20.56
N VAL A 93 1.57 -4.60 19.99
CA VAL A 93 0.55 -3.91 20.79
C VAL A 93 -0.69 -4.78 21.02
N ASP A 94 -1.33 -5.28 19.97
CA ASP A 94 -2.61 -5.99 20.08
C ASP A 94 -2.53 -7.51 19.78
N GLN A 95 -1.42 -7.97 19.19
CA GLN A 95 -1.16 -9.35 18.78
C GLN A 95 -2.25 -9.94 17.88
N ASN A 96 -2.95 -9.09 17.12
CA ASN A 96 -4.00 -9.55 16.22
C ASN A 96 -3.41 -10.21 14.97
N VAL A 97 -3.49 -11.54 14.91
CA VAL A 97 -2.92 -12.35 13.81
C VAL A 97 -3.40 -11.89 12.43
N GLY A 98 -4.68 -11.51 12.30
CA GLY A 98 -5.22 -11.04 11.03
C GLY A 98 -4.56 -9.73 10.58
N PHE A 99 -4.46 -8.76 11.49
CA PHE A 99 -3.80 -7.49 11.21
C PHE A 99 -2.27 -7.57 11.13
N MET A 100 -1.66 -8.66 11.61
CA MET A 100 -0.24 -8.96 11.39
C MET A 100 0.00 -9.55 9.99
N VAL A 101 -0.79 -10.54 9.58
CA VAL A 101 -0.53 -11.28 8.32
C VAL A 101 -0.87 -10.44 7.10
N LEU A 102 -1.95 -9.66 7.13
CA LEU A 102 -2.42 -8.89 5.99
C LEU A 102 -1.35 -7.91 5.44
N PRO A 103 -0.68 -7.07 6.26
CA PRO A 103 0.39 -6.21 5.77
C PRO A 103 1.54 -6.96 5.07
N LEU A 104 1.90 -8.17 5.54
CA LEU A 104 2.96 -8.99 4.93
C LEU A 104 2.56 -9.52 3.55
N VAL A 105 1.29 -9.93 3.39
CA VAL A 105 0.76 -10.36 2.08
C VAL A 105 0.81 -9.20 1.09
N VAL A 106 0.31 -8.03 1.49
CA VAL A 106 0.32 -6.83 0.64
C VAL A 106 1.76 -6.41 0.33
N LEU A 107 2.68 -6.52 1.28
CA LEU A 107 4.10 -6.23 1.08
C LEU A 107 4.71 -7.13 0.00
N GLY A 108 4.32 -8.41 -0.04
CA GLY A 108 4.67 -9.32 -1.14
C GLY A 108 4.18 -8.81 -2.50
N ILE A 109 2.97 -8.26 -2.56
CA ILE A 109 2.39 -7.68 -3.79
C ILE A 109 3.15 -6.40 -4.19
N VAL A 110 3.53 -5.55 -3.24
CA VAL A 110 4.39 -4.37 -3.47
C VAL A 110 5.72 -4.82 -4.08
N ALA A 111 6.37 -5.85 -3.53
CA ALA A 111 7.61 -6.39 -4.05
C ALA A 111 7.46 -6.94 -5.48
N ILE A 112 6.39 -7.68 -5.76
CA ILE A 112 6.09 -8.17 -7.12
C ILE A 112 5.90 -6.99 -8.08
N SER A 113 5.08 -5.99 -7.72
CA SER A 113 4.88 -4.79 -8.53
C SER A 113 6.20 -4.08 -8.82
N TYR A 114 7.06 -3.94 -7.82
CA TYR A 114 8.37 -3.31 -7.95
C TYR A 114 9.29 -4.04 -8.93
N ILE A 115 9.50 -5.34 -8.70
CA ILE A 115 10.42 -6.18 -9.49
C ILE A 115 10.00 -6.22 -10.95
N TYR A 116 8.71 -6.45 -11.23
CA TYR A 116 8.22 -6.54 -12.60
C TYR A 116 8.12 -5.16 -13.26
N GLY A 117 7.83 -4.10 -12.50
CA GLY A 117 7.90 -2.72 -12.98
C GLY A 117 9.30 -2.34 -13.45
N ASN A 118 10.34 -2.68 -12.69
CA ASN A 118 11.74 -2.44 -13.08
C ASN A 118 12.13 -3.27 -14.31
N LYS A 119 11.71 -4.55 -14.39
CA LYS A 119 11.96 -5.39 -15.57
C LYS A 119 11.31 -4.83 -16.84
N ILE A 120 10.18 -4.12 -16.75
CA ILE A 120 9.55 -3.49 -17.93
C ILE A 120 10.34 -2.27 -18.39
N ARG A 121 10.85 -1.47 -17.45
CA ARG A 121 11.58 -0.21 -17.73
C ARG A 121 13.00 -0.40 -18.23
N HIS A 122 13.69 -1.45 -17.79
CA HIS A 122 15.06 -1.75 -18.25
C HIS A 122 15.10 -2.52 -19.57
N ASN A 123 14.01 -3.16 -19.99
CA ASN A 123 13.90 -3.89 -21.26
C ASN A 123 13.15 -3.11 -22.35
N SER A 124 12.98 -1.79 -22.17
CA SER A 124 12.27 -0.89 -23.08
C SER A 124 13.20 0.16 -23.66
#